data_AF-A0A530M7A3-F1
#
_entry.id   AF-A0A530M7A3-F1
#
_cell.length_a   1.000
_cell.length_b   1.000
_cell.length_c   1.000
_cell.angle_alpha   90.00
_cell.angle_beta   90.00
_cell.angle_gamma   90.00
#
_symmetry.space_group_name_H-M   'P 1'
#
loop_
_entity.id
_entity.type
_entity.pdbx_description
1 polymer ?
#
loop_
_entity_poly.entity_id
_entity_poly.type
_entity_poly.pdbx_seq_one_letter_code
_entity_poly.pdbx_strand_id
1 'polypeptide(L)' 'MQTSILTKYREARLPWYTIYTTVPDFSTTVGAEDYEEWLRGLPAGDSVSLYVHIPFCRSMCWY' A
#
# COMPACT_ATOMS: atom_id res chain seq x y z
N MET A 1 -18.40 23.98 -4.70
CA MET A 1 -17.36 23.51 -3.75
C MET A 1 -17.35 24.47 -2.57
N GLN A 2 -17.44 23.99 -1.32
CA GLN A 2 -17.45 24.88 -0.14
C GLN A 2 -16.04 25.42 0.14
N THR A 3 -15.82 26.71 -0.14
CA THR A 3 -14.52 27.39 0.00
C THR A 3 -13.97 27.32 1.43
N SER A 4 -14.85 27.30 2.44
CA SER A 4 -14.47 27.25 3.86
C SER A 4 -13.71 25.97 4.24
N ILE A 5 -14.11 24.82 3.72
CA ILE A 5 -13.46 23.53 3.99
C ILE A 5 -12.06 23.52 3.38
N LEU A 6 -11.91 24.01 2.15
CA LEU A 6 -10.61 24.07 1.47
C LEU A 6 -9.64 24.99 2.21
N THR A 7 -10.09 26.17 2.63
CA THR A 7 -9.25 27.09 3.43
C THR A 7 -8.79 26.43 4.73
N LYS A 8 -9.63 25.61 5.37
CA LYS A 8 -9.30 24.94 6.63
C LYS A 8 -8.30 23.77 6.47
N TYR A 9 -8.40 23.01 5.38
CA TYR A 9 -7.68 21.73 5.25
C TYR A 9 -6.65 21.64 4.11
N ARG A 10 -6.52 22.64 3.23
CA ARG A 10 -5.59 22.56 2.08
C ARG A 10 -4.12 22.35 2.45
N GLU A 11 -3.71 22.76 3.65
CA GLU A 11 -2.32 22.62 4.15
C GLU A 11 -2.18 21.43 5.12
N ALA A 12 -3.28 20.70 5.37
CA ALA A 12 -3.27 19.56 6.28
C ALA A 12 -2.50 18.39 5.64
N ARG A 13 -1.49 17.88 6.37
CA ARG A 13 -0.82 16.62 6.05
C ARG A 13 -1.67 15.45 6.54
N LEU A 14 -2.74 15.17 5.79
CA LEU A 14 -3.62 14.05 6.10
C LEU A 14 -2.92 12.72 5.79
N PRO A 15 -3.22 11.63 6.54
CA PRO A 15 -2.71 10.32 6.21
C PRO A 15 -3.13 9.91 4.80
N TRP A 16 -2.17 9.40 4.03
CA TRP A 16 -2.45 8.77 2.74
C TRP A 16 -2.88 7.33 2.97
N TYR A 17 -4.19 7.08 2.90
CA TYR A 17 -4.75 5.74 3.01
C TYR A 17 -4.79 5.07 1.63
N THR A 18 -3.63 4.61 1.17
CA THR A 18 -3.53 3.79 -0.06
C THR A 18 -3.76 2.30 0.22
N ILE A 19 -3.59 1.87 1.47
CA ILE A 19 -3.81 0.51 1.96
C ILE A 19 -4.41 0.56 3.37
N TYR A 20 -5.17 -0.48 3.73
CA TYR A 20 -5.65 -0.70 5.09
C TYR A 20 -5.44 -2.19 5.43
N THR A 21 -4.82 -2.54 6.55
CA THR A 21 -4.24 -1.69 7.60
C THR A 21 -3.02 -0.88 7.12
N THR A 22 -2.65 0.20 7.83
CA THR A 22 -1.54 1.09 7.42
C THR A 22 -0.16 0.47 7.72
N VAL A 23 0.89 0.91 7.02
CA VAL A 23 2.26 0.37 7.17
C VAL A 23 2.77 0.38 8.62
N PRO A 24 2.55 1.44 9.44
CA PRO A 24 2.96 1.43 10.84
C PRO A 24 2.35 0.31 11.69
N ASP A 25 1.21 -0.24 11.26
CA ASP A 25 0.54 -1.33 11.98
C ASP A 25 1.07 -2.72 11.57
N PHE A 26 2.02 -2.80 10.62
CA PHE A 26 2.62 -4.06 10.20
C PHE A 26 3.54 -4.60 11.30
N SER A 27 3.49 -5.91 11.52
CA SER A 27 4.32 -6.60 12.51
C SER A 27 4.96 -7.84 11.92
N THR A 28 5.96 -8.39 12.61
CA THR A 28 6.63 -9.64 12.22
C THR A 28 5.82 -10.90 12.57
N THR A 29 4.58 -10.75 13.06
CA THR A 29 3.70 -11.86 13.44
C THR A 29 3.24 -12.66 12.22
N VAL A 30 3.08 -12.00 11.06
CA VAL A 30 2.75 -12.64 9.79
C VAL A 30 4.01 -12.74 8.96
N GLY A 31 4.37 -13.96 8.57
CA GLY A 31 5.60 -14.28 7.84
C GLY A 31 5.34 -14.98 6.50
N ALA A 32 6.42 -15.57 5.97
CA ALA A 32 6.39 -16.27 4.68
C ALA A 32 5.50 -17.54 4.72
N GLU A 33 5.51 -18.27 5.83
CA GLU A 33 4.72 -19.50 5.99
C GLU A 33 3.22 -19.21 5.98
N ASP A 34 2.77 -18.19 6.72
CA ASP A 34 1.37 -17.74 6.72
C ASP A 34 0.93 -17.35 5.30
N TYR A 35 1.77 -16.58 4.59
CA TYR A 35 1.48 -16.15 3.23
C TYR A 35 1.38 -17.32 2.26
N GLU A 36 2.26 -18.31 2.37
CA GLU A 36 2.25 -19.51 1.54
C GLU A 36 1.00 -20.37 1.77
N GLU A 37 0.58 -20.52 3.03
CA GLU A 37 -0.68 -21.19 3.39
C GLU A 37 -1.89 -20.50 2.77
N TRP A 38 -1.95 -19.17 2.83
CA TRP A 38 -3.05 -18.42 2.21
C TRP A 38 -3.07 -18.56 0.70
N LEU A 39 -1.91 -18.54 0.03
CA LEU A 39 -1.81 -18.76 -1.41
C LEU A 39 -2.30 -20.15 -1.81
N ARG A 40 -1.97 -21.19 -1.03
CA ARG A 40 -2.45 -22.56 -1.27
C ARG A 40 -3.98 -22.68 -1.17
N GLY A 41 -4.61 -21.82 -0.38
CA GLY A 41 -6.07 -21.78 -0.21
C GLY A 41 -6.82 -21.08 -1.34
N LEU A 42 -6.15 -20.44 -2.30
CA LEU A 42 -6.80 -19.72 -3.40
C LEU A 42 -7.45 -20.69 -4.41
N PRO A 43 -8.63 -20.36 -4.97
CA PRO A 43 -9.24 -21.16 -6.04
C PRO A 43 -8.34 -21.20 -7.29
N ALA A 44 -8.09 -22.40 -7.82
CA ALA A 44 -7.19 -22.62 -8.95
C ALA A 44 -7.60 -21.93 -10.27
N GLY A 45 -8.82 -21.37 -10.36
CA GLY A 45 -9.34 -20.70 -11.54
C GLY A 45 -9.41 -19.17 -11.44
N ASP A 46 -9.03 -18.59 -10.30
CA ASP A 46 -9.12 -17.14 -10.10
C ASP A 46 -7.97 -16.41 -10.79
N SER A 47 -8.25 -15.22 -11.31
CA SER A 47 -7.23 -14.36 -11.90
C SER A 47 -6.34 -13.78 -10.80
N VAL A 48 -5.03 -13.80 -11.03
CA VAL A 48 -4.04 -13.23 -10.10
C VAL A 48 -3.45 -11.94 -10.66
N SER A 49 -3.12 -11.01 -9.75
CA SER A 49 -2.31 -9.82 -10.06
C SER A 49 -0.92 -10.01 -9.48
N LEU A 50 0.11 -9.74 -10.28
CA LEU A 50 1.51 -9.85 -9.86
C LEU A 50 2.13 -8.47 -9.73
N TYR A 51 2.69 -8.20 -8.56
CA TYR A 51 3.50 -7.01 -8.31
C TYR A 51 4.98 -7.39 -8.30
N VAL A 52 5.78 -6.73 -9.14
CA VAL A 52 7.24 -6.91 -9.19
C VAL A 52 7.90 -5.59 -8.86
N HIS A 53 8.69 -5.57 -7.78
CA HIS A 53 9.42 -4.38 -7.37
C HIS A 53 10.75 -4.26 -8.13
N ILE A 54 10.95 -3.18 -8.88
CA ILE A 54 12.22 -2.84 -9.54
C ILE A 54 12.84 -1.64 -8.80
N PRO A 55 13.80 -1.86 -7.89
CA PRO A 55 14.34 -0.80 -7.03
C PRO A 55 15.45 0.04 -7.71
N PHE A 56 15.53 0.02 -9.05
CA PHE A 56 16.62 0.66 -9.80
C PHE A 56 16.10 1.78 -10.68
N CYS A 57 16.75 2.93 -10.56
CA CYS A 57 16.52 4.10 -11.40
C CYS A 57 17.82 4.45 -12.15
N ARG A 58 17.70 5.05 -13.34
CA ARG A 58 18.84 5.49 -14.14
C ARG A 58 19.63 6.63 -13.46
N SER A 59 18.94 7.47 -12.71
CA SER A 59 19.48 8.64 -12.03
C SER A 59 18.61 9.01 -10.83
N MET A 60 19.16 9.81 -9.91
CA MET A 60 18.43 10.35 -8.77
C MET A 60 17.45 11.45 -9.21
N CYS A 61 16.26 11.49 -8.61
CA CYS A 61 15.31 12.60 -8.74
C CYS A 61 15.32 13.44 -7.46
N TRP A 62 15.10 14.76 -7.57
CA TRP A 62 15.24 15.74 -6.46
C TRP A 62 13.90 16.20 -5.84
N TYR A 63 12.80 15.49 -6.09
CA TYR A 63 11.48 15.83 -5.54
C TYR A 63 11.36 15.47 -4.05
#